data_AF-A0A924CZK0-F1
#
_entry.id   AF-A0A924CZK0-F1
#
_cell.length_a   1.000
_cell.length_b   1.000
_cell.length_c   1.000
_cell.angle_alpha   90.00
_cell.angle_beta   90.00
_cell.angle_gamma   90.00
#
_symmetry.space_group_name_H-M   'P 1'
#
loop_
_entity.id
_entity.type
_entity.pdbx_description
1 polymer ?
#
loop_
_entity_poly.entity_id
_entity_poly.type
_entity_poly.pdbx_seq_one_letter_code
_entity_poly.pdbx_strand_id
1 'polypeptide(L)'
;MHDIKSIRADPGAFDAALARRGVVSASAAVLAADARLRAVQTEVQAALAKRNEASRAIGQAKAKKDEAAAAALMAEVAVLKDRIPGLEADDRVAAAALDAVLETLPNLPA
;
A
#
# COMPACT_ATOMS: atom_id res chain seq x y z
N MET A 1 16.57 0.86 12.90
CA MET A 1 15.64 0.37 11.87
C MET A 1 16.29 0.61 10.52
N HIS A 2 16.38 -0.42 9.67
CA HIS A 2 17.01 -0.27 8.35
C HIS A 2 16.19 0.64 7.45
N ASP A 3 16.85 1.47 6.64
CA ASP A 3 16.16 2.32 5.67
C ASP A 3 15.72 1.50 4.45
N ILE A 4 14.41 1.30 4.31
CA ILE A 4 13.81 0.54 3.22
C ILE A 4 14.15 1.12 1.83
N LYS A 5 14.35 2.44 1.74
CA LYS A 5 14.70 3.09 0.46
C LYS A 5 16.09 2.66 0.01
N SER A 6 17.03 2.63 0.94
CA SER A 6 18.39 2.17 0.71
C SER A 6 18.43 0.69 0.31
N ILE A 7 17.65 -0.17 0.97
CA ILE A 7 17.53 -1.60 0.61
C ILE A 7 16.95 -1.77 -0.80
N ARG A 8 15.98 -0.94 -1.18
CA ARG A 8 15.39 -0.99 -2.54
C ARG A 8 16.37 -0.50 -3.61
N ALA A 9 17.19 0.50 -3.29
CA ALA A 9 18.16 1.07 -4.21
C ALA A 9 19.34 0.13 -4.47
N ASP A 10 19.84 -0.55 -3.43
CA ASP A 10 20.91 -1.53 -3.55
C ASP A 10 20.72 -2.73 -2.60
N PRO A 11 19.89 -3.72 -3.00
CA PRO A 11 19.68 -4.93 -2.23
C PRO A 11 20.95 -5.75 -2.02
N GLY A 12 21.88 -5.70 -2.99
CA GLY A 12 23.13 -6.43 -2.98
C GLY A 12 24.09 -5.91 -1.92
N ALA A 13 24.23 -4.60 -1.80
CA ALA A 13 25.03 -3.98 -0.73
C ALA A 13 24.48 -4.30 0.66
N PHE A 14 23.14 -4.32 0.81
CA PHE A 14 22.50 -4.70 2.07
C PHE A 14 22.81 -6.15 2.47
N ASP A 15 22.64 -7.09 1.54
CA ASP A 15 22.95 -8.50 1.79
C ASP A 15 24.43 -8.74 2.05
N ALA A 16 25.33 -8.05 1.31
CA ALA A 16 26.77 -8.15 1.53
C ALA A 16 27.19 -7.65 2.92
N ALA A 17 26.55 -6.59 3.42
CA ALA A 17 26.80 -6.07 4.75
C ALA A 17 26.27 -7.02 5.84
N LEU A 18 25.08 -7.59 5.66
CA LEU A 18 24.49 -8.55 6.60
C LEU A 18 25.19 -9.92 6.60
N ALA A 19 25.80 -10.32 5.47
CA ALA A 19 26.60 -11.53 5.38
C ALA A 19 27.79 -11.52 6.37
N ARG A 20 28.32 -10.34 6.72
CA ARG A 20 29.36 -10.19 7.78
C ARG A 20 28.86 -10.60 9.17
N ARG A 21 27.53 -10.67 9.37
CA ARG A 21 26.87 -11.16 10.59
C ARG A 21 26.23 -12.53 10.42
N GLY A 22 26.52 -13.23 9.32
CA GLY A 22 26.01 -14.57 9.04
C GLY A 22 24.57 -14.62 8.50
N VAL A 23 23.97 -13.47 8.16
CA VAL A 23 22.63 -13.42 7.57
C VAL A 23 22.75 -13.30 6.06
N VAL A 24 22.10 -14.20 5.31
CA VAL A 24 22.18 -14.28 3.85
C VAL A 24 20.81 -13.99 3.25
N SER A 25 20.77 -13.21 2.15
CA SER A 25 19.56 -12.93 1.37
C SER A 25 18.40 -12.30 2.17
N ALA A 26 18.72 -11.45 3.15
CA ALA A 26 17.72 -10.73 3.94
C ALA A 26 16.91 -9.74 3.09
N SER A 27 17.53 -9.16 2.06
CA SER A 27 16.89 -8.19 1.18
C SER A 27 15.65 -8.77 0.49
N ALA A 28 15.66 -10.04 0.10
CA ALA A 28 14.57 -10.66 -0.64
C ALA A 28 13.25 -10.67 0.16
N ALA A 29 13.31 -11.05 1.44
CA ALA A 29 12.14 -11.05 2.32
C ALA A 29 11.60 -9.64 2.56
N VAL A 30 12.51 -8.68 2.79
CA VAL A 30 12.18 -7.27 2.99
C VAL A 30 11.50 -6.69 1.74
N LEU A 31 12.05 -6.93 0.56
CA LEU A 31 11.51 -6.42 -0.71
C LEU A 31 10.16 -7.03 -1.06
N ALA A 32 9.93 -8.30 -0.72
CA ALA A 32 8.63 -8.94 -0.91
C ALA A 32 7.54 -8.30 -0.03
N ALA A 33 7.86 -8.05 1.26
CA ALA A 33 6.95 -7.36 2.17
C ALA A 33 6.70 -5.90 1.75
N ASP A 34 7.75 -5.18 1.33
CA ASP A 34 7.65 -3.82 0.79
C ASP A 34 6.78 -3.76 -0.48
N ALA A 35 6.94 -4.71 -1.40
CA ALA A 35 6.14 -4.79 -2.62
C ALA A 35 4.66 -4.98 -2.30
N ARG A 36 4.34 -5.84 -1.33
CA ARG A 36 2.96 -6.05 -0.86
C ARG A 36 2.37 -4.79 -0.25
N LEU A 37 3.10 -4.12 0.64
CA LEU A 37 2.65 -2.86 1.24
C LEU A 37 2.35 -1.81 0.17
N ARG A 38 3.27 -1.60 -0.79
CA ARG A 38 3.06 -0.64 -1.89
C ARG A 38 1.87 -0.98 -2.78
N ALA A 39 1.63 -2.27 -3.04
CA ALA A 39 0.47 -2.71 -3.80
C ALA A 39 -0.84 -2.33 -3.08
N VAL A 40 -0.96 -2.63 -1.79
CA VAL A 40 -2.15 -2.27 -1.01
C VAL A 40 -2.34 -0.76 -0.92
N GLN A 41 -1.25 0.00 -0.69
CA GLN A 41 -1.29 1.46 -0.70
C GLN A 41 -1.80 2.02 -2.03
N THR A 42 -1.36 1.43 -3.15
CA THR A 42 -1.83 1.82 -4.48
C THR A 42 -3.32 1.57 -4.62
N GLU A 43 -3.83 0.44 -4.12
CA GLU A 43 -5.26 0.13 -4.14
C GLU A 43 -6.09 1.08 -3.27
N VAL A 44 -5.62 1.42 -2.06
CA VAL A 44 -6.27 2.39 -1.17
C VAL A 44 -6.38 3.75 -1.89
N GLN A 45 -5.27 4.25 -2.47
CA GLN A 45 -5.27 5.53 -3.17
C GLN A 45 -6.19 5.52 -4.40
N ALA A 46 -6.19 4.43 -5.18
CA ALA A 46 -7.08 4.28 -6.31
C ALA A 46 -8.57 4.27 -5.89
N ALA A 47 -8.91 3.56 -4.81
CA ALA A 47 -10.28 3.51 -4.28
C ALA A 47 -10.75 4.88 -3.77
N LEU A 48 -9.90 5.62 -3.05
CA LEU A 48 -10.17 6.98 -2.60
C LEU A 48 -10.35 7.95 -3.76
N ALA A 49 -9.47 7.89 -4.77
CA ALA A 49 -9.56 8.71 -5.97
C ALA A 49 -10.88 8.46 -6.71
N LYS A 50 -11.22 7.18 -6.92
CA LYS A 50 -12.45 6.76 -7.59
C LYS A 50 -13.70 7.22 -6.84
N ARG A 51 -13.71 7.11 -5.50
CA ARG A 51 -14.82 7.57 -4.66
C ARG A 51 -15.02 9.09 -4.77
N ASN A 52 -13.94 9.86 -4.82
CA ASN A 52 -13.98 11.31 -4.97
C ASN A 52 -14.44 11.74 -6.37
N GLU A 53 -13.98 11.04 -7.41
CA GLU A 53 -14.43 11.25 -8.79
C GLU A 53 -15.92 10.95 -8.94
N ALA A 54 -16.38 9.80 -8.46
CA ALA A 54 -17.79 9.42 -8.48
C ALA A 54 -18.64 10.44 -7.71
N SER A 55 -18.17 10.95 -6.56
CA SER A 55 -18.85 12.00 -5.80
C SER A 55 -19.04 13.29 -6.60
N ARG A 56 -18.03 13.71 -7.39
CA ARG A 56 -18.16 14.87 -8.30
C ARG A 56 -19.11 14.59 -9.45
N ALA A 57 -19.03 13.40 -10.04
CA ALA A 57 -19.89 12.98 -11.15
C ALA A 57 -21.37 12.94 -10.75
N ILE A 58 -21.70 12.56 -9.51
CA ILE A 58 -23.08 12.63 -8.97
C ILE A 58 -23.62 14.05 -9.04
N GLY A 59 -22.83 15.05 -8.60
CA GLY A 59 -23.24 16.45 -8.65
C GLY A 59 -23.52 16.92 -10.08
N GLN A 60 -22.68 16.51 -11.02
CA GLN A 60 -22.85 16.82 -12.45
C GLN A 60 -24.09 16.15 -13.05
N ALA A 61 -24.33 14.88 -12.73
CA ALA A 61 -25.52 14.14 -13.18
C ALA A 61 -26.81 14.79 -12.67
N LYS A 62 -26.85 15.15 -11.39
CA LYS A 62 -27.99 15.90 -10.80
C LYS A 62 -28.21 17.26 -11.45
N ALA A 63 -27.15 18.01 -11.74
CA ALA A 63 -27.26 19.29 -12.46
C ALA A 63 -27.87 19.12 -13.86
N LYS A 64 -27.63 17.97 -14.51
CA LYS A 64 -28.22 17.59 -15.80
C LYS A 64 -29.61 16.94 -15.69
N LYS A 65 -30.14 16.77 -14.47
CA LYS A 65 -31.38 16.01 -14.19
C LYS A 65 -31.33 14.55 -14.66
N ASP A 66 -30.12 13.98 -14.73
CA ASP A 66 -29.91 12.58 -15.05
C ASP A 66 -29.91 11.74 -13.76
N GLU A 67 -31.12 11.43 -13.30
CA GLU A 67 -31.34 10.69 -12.06
C GLU A 67 -30.84 9.23 -12.14
N ALA A 68 -30.87 8.63 -13.33
CA ALA A 68 -30.40 7.27 -13.54
C ALA A 68 -28.88 7.18 -13.35
N ALA A 69 -28.12 8.09 -13.97
CA ALA A 69 -26.68 8.16 -13.79
C ALA A 69 -26.30 8.53 -12.35
N ALA A 70 -27.03 9.46 -11.72
CA ALA A 70 -26.79 9.83 -10.33
C ALA A 70 -27.00 8.64 -9.38
N ALA A 71 -28.06 7.85 -9.56
CA ALA A 71 -28.34 6.66 -8.75
C ALA A 71 -27.25 5.59 -8.92
N ALA A 72 -26.81 5.32 -10.16
CA ALA A 72 -25.74 4.36 -10.43
C ALA A 72 -24.42 4.76 -9.74
N LEU A 73 -24.03 6.03 -9.83
CA LEU A 73 -22.82 6.54 -9.19
C LEU A 73 -22.93 6.54 -7.65
N MET A 74 -24.11 6.78 -7.08
CA MET A 74 -24.32 6.66 -5.64
C MET A 74 -24.13 5.22 -5.14
N ALA A 75 -24.63 4.24 -5.89
CA ALA A 75 -24.42 2.82 -5.57
C ALA A 75 -22.92 2.47 -5.60
N GLU A 76 -22.17 2.97 -6.59
CA GLU A 76 -20.72 2.78 -6.67
C GLU A 76 -19.98 3.41 -5.48
N VAL A 77 -20.36 4.63 -5.08
CA VAL A 77 -19.80 5.27 -3.88
C VAL A 77 -20.12 4.47 -2.61
N ALA A 78 -21.30 3.86 -2.51
CA ALA A 78 -21.66 3.02 -1.38
C ALA A 78 -20.75 1.77 -1.29
N VAL A 79 -20.56 1.06 -2.41
CA VAL A 79 -19.63 -0.08 -2.47
C VAL A 79 -18.21 0.32 -2.08
N LEU A 80 -17.72 1.47 -2.55
CA LEU A 80 -16.39 1.96 -2.20
C LEU A 80 -16.28 2.33 -0.72
N LYS A 81 -17.33 2.89 -0.11
CA LYS A 81 -17.36 3.18 1.34
C LYS A 81 -17.21 1.92 2.19
N ASP A 82 -17.77 0.80 1.75
CA ASP A 82 -17.66 -0.46 2.47
C ASP A 82 -16.30 -1.14 2.25
N ARG A 83 -15.70 -0.98 1.06
CA ARG A 83 -14.43 -1.60 0.71
C ARG A 83 -13.20 -0.87 1.25
N ILE A 84 -13.20 0.47 1.28
CA ILE A 84 -12.04 1.27 1.70
C ILE A 84 -11.54 0.90 3.11
N PRO A 85 -12.40 0.75 4.15
CA PRO A 85 -11.94 0.36 5.48
C PRO A 85 -11.20 -0.99 5.52
N GLY A 86 -11.61 -1.94 4.66
CA GLY A 86 -10.92 -3.22 4.50
C GLY A 86 -9.52 -3.04 3.90
N LEU A 87 -9.40 -2.24 2.83
CA LEU A 87 -8.10 -1.94 2.21
C LEU A 87 -7.17 -1.19 3.19
N GLU A 88 -7.70 -0.29 4.01
CA GLU A 88 -6.93 0.39 5.06
C GLU A 88 -6.49 -0.57 6.18
N ALA A 89 -7.29 -1.61 6.48
CA ALA A 89 -6.88 -2.66 7.40
C ALA A 89 -5.77 -3.53 6.80
N ASP A 90 -5.87 -3.87 5.52
CA ASP A 90 -4.84 -4.61 4.79
C ASP A 90 -3.52 -3.81 4.71
N ASP A 91 -3.59 -2.48 4.56
CA ASP A 91 -2.43 -1.60 4.58
C ASP A 91 -1.72 -1.66 5.93
N ARG A 92 -2.47 -1.56 7.04
CA ARG A 92 -1.92 -1.70 8.39
C ARG A 92 -1.28 -3.07 8.63
N VAL A 93 -1.91 -4.14 8.15
CA VAL A 93 -1.38 -5.51 8.25
C VAL A 93 -0.09 -5.65 7.43
N ALA A 94 -0.06 -5.12 6.21
CA ALA A 94 1.13 -5.17 5.36
C ALA A 94 2.29 -4.34 5.94
N ALA A 95 1.99 -3.19 6.55
CA ALA A 95 2.98 -2.35 7.23
C ALA A 95 3.58 -3.09 8.43
N ALA A 96 2.73 -3.65 9.29
CA ALA A 96 3.17 -4.44 10.44
C ALA A 96 3.99 -5.68 10.02
N ALA A 97 3.64 -6.32 8.91
CA ALA A 97 4.40 -7.45 8.37
C ALA A 97 5.80 -7.01 7.89
N LEU A 98 5.91 -5.85 7.24
CA LEU A 98 7.20 -5.29 6.85
C LEU A 98 8.06 -4.95 8.06
N ASP A 99 7.47 -4.29 9.06
CA ASP A 99 8.16 -3.93 10.30
C ASP A 99 8.66 -5.17 11.04
N ALA A 100 7.82 -6.21 11.16
CA ALA A 100 8.21 -7.47 11.77
C ALA A 100 9.42 -8.13 11.06
N VAL A 101 9.49 -8.08 9.72
CA VAL A 101 10.66 -8.57 8.98
C VAL A 101 11.89 -7.73 9.33
N LEU A 102 11.77 -6.40 9.34
CA LEU A 102 12.89 -5.49 9.64
C LEU A 102 13.40 -5.64 11.07
N GLU A 103 12.53 -5.90 12.04
CA GLU A 103 12.87 -6.09 13.45
C GLU A 103 13.69 -7.37 13.70
N THR A 104 13.54 -8.39 12.85
CA THR A 104 14.33 -9.64 12.95
C THR A 104 15.78 -9.48 12.48
N LEU A 105 16.10 -8.40 11.76
CA LEU A 105 17.41 -8.22 11.15
C LEU A 105 18.39 -7.50 12.10
N PRO A 106 19.63 -7.99 12.24
CA PRO A 106 20.64 -7.30 13.04
C PRO A 106 21.02 -5.97 12.38
N ASN A 107 21.50 -5.02 13.18
CA ASN A 107 22.02 -3.76 12.66
C ASN A 107 23.19 -3.98 11.69
N LEU A 108 23.38 -3.07 10.74
CA LEU A 108 24.51 -3.14 9.83
C LEU A 108 25.85 -3.09 10.60
N PRO A 109 26.90 -3.75 10.11
CA PRO A 109 28.25 -3.57 10.63
C PRO A 109 28.71 -2.12 10.49
N ALA A 110 29.54 -1.65 11.42
CA ALA A 110 30.24 -0.37 11.30
C ALA A 110 31.29 -0.41 10.17
#